data_AF-A0A383AK29-F1
#
_entry.id   AF-A0A383AK29-F1
#
_cell.length_a   1.000
_cell.length_b   1.000
_cell.length_c   1.000
_cell.angle_alpha   90.00
_cell.angle_beta   90.00
_cell.angle_gamma   90.00
#
_symmetry.space_group_name_H-M   'P 1'
#
loop_
_entity.id
_entity.type
_entity.pdbx_description
1 polymer ?
#
loop_
_entity_poly.entity_id
_entity_poly.type
_entity_poly.pdbx_seq_one_letter_code
_entity_poly.pdbx_strand_id
1 'polypeptide(L)'
;MFTLLMGISVHVYETVDEYVLRNKHNVSDKLEVNEAALSLLDIWITPDDKLMVVCNCENFFDRPDVSRSISCFQKNNIHKYLKGDEKLVKYDDVEFDPKTENIQFFKKRLRKAPIFFRVGRFWGNKPRKTMKIDWSKKFFNIKLNRIEFILFNPKTISINLKPKRKEEGYKIDSKGNIGKKI
;
A
#
# COMPACT_ATOMS: atom_id res chain seq x y z
N MET A 1 5.26 -24.62 -23.90
CA MET A 1 4.37 -23.90 -22.96
C MET A 1 4.84 -22.46 -22.89
N PHE A 2 4.24 -21.57 -23.70
CA PHE A 2 4.57 -20.15 -23.68
C PHE A 2 3.82 -19.51 -22.53
N THR A 3 4.48 -19.34 -21.39
CA THR A 3 3.98 -18.46 -20.34
C THR A 3 4.07 -17.04 -20.92
N LEU A 4 2.95 -16.52 -21.44
CA LEU A 4 2.82 -15.08 -21.68
C LEU A 4 3.20 -14.41 -20.36
N LEU A 5 4.37 -13.78 -20.32
CA LEU A 5 4.86 -13.03 -19.15
C LEU A 5 3.93 -11.83 -18.99
N MET A 6 2.77 -12.03 -18.37
CA MET A 6 1.84 -10.94 -18.09
C MET A 6 2.59 -9.94 -17.20
N GLY A 7 2.69 -8.70 -17.70
CA GLY A 7 3.20 -7.59 -16.90
C GLY A 7 2.32 -7.39 -15.67
N ILE A 8 2.92 -6.97 -14.57
CA ILE A 8 2.15 -6.55 -13.40
C ILE A 8 1.53 -5.19 -13.71
N SER A 9 0.21 -5.10 -13.61
CA SER A 9 -0.50 -3.83 -13.81
C SER A 9 -0.65 -3.05 -12.49
N VAL A 10 -0.77 -1.73 -12.56
CA VAL A 10 -1.01 -0.87 -11.39
C VAL A 10 -2.40 -0.25 -11.51
N HIS A 11 -3.25 -0.50 -10.52
CA HIS A 11 -4.61 0.03 -10.45
C HIS A 11 -4.76 0.96 -9.25
N VAL A 12 -5.58 2.00 -9.41
CA VAL A 12 -5.89 2.98 -8.35
C VAL A 12 -7.40 3.06 -8.15
N TYR A 13 -7.81 3.10 -6.89
CA TYR A 13 -9.21 3.18 -6.47
C TYR A 13 -9.43 4.48 -5.69
N GLU A 14 -10.52 5.19 -5.98
CA GLU A 14 -10.87 6.43 -5.29
C GLU A 14 -11.14 6.20 -3.80
N THR A 15 -11.86 5.13 -3.46
CA THR A 15 -12.30 4.82 -2.10
C THR A 15 -12.17 3.34 -1.77
N VAL A 16 -12.27 3.02 -0.48
CA VAL A 16 -12.42 1.63 0.00
C VAL A 16 -13.67 0.98 -0.55
N ASP A 17 -14.79 1.71 -0.60
CA ASP A 17 -16.05 1.16 -1.12
C ASP A 17 -15.93 0.77 -2.59
N GLU A 18 -15.25 1.58 -3.41
CA GLU A 18 -14.98 1.25 -4.81
C GLU A 18 -14.05 0.02 -4.90
N TYR A 19 -13.05 -0.06 -4.04
CA TYR A 19 -12.17 -1.24 -3.97
C TYR A 19 -12.95 -2.52 -3.66
N VAL A 20 -13.78 -2.51 -2.62
CA VAL A 20 -14.61 -3.64 -2.20
C VAL A 20 -15.62 -3.99 -3.30
N LEU A 21 -16.32 -3.02 -3.88
CA LEU A 21 -17.28 -3.23 -4.96
C LEU A 21 -16.68 -4.02 -6.14
N ARG A 22 -15.46 -3.65 -6.54
CA ARG A 22 -14.75 -4.28 -7.68
C ARG A 22 -14.07 -5.59 -7.32
N ASN A 23 -13.82 -5.82 -6.03
CA ASN A 23 -13.12 -7.00 -5.53
C ASN A 23 -13.98 -7.88 -4.63
N LYS A 24 -15.30 -7.73 -4.62
CA LYS A 24 -16.24 -8.43 -3.70
C LYS A 24 -16.10 -9.95 -3.63
N HIS A 25 -15.57 -10.58 -4.69
CA HIS A 25 -15.30 -12.02 -4.73
C HIS A 25 -13.93 -12.42 -4.15
N ASN A 26 -13.10 -11.43 -3.84
CA ASN A 26 -11.69 -11.53 -3.44
C ASN A 26 -11.36 -10.74 -2.17
N VAL A 27 -12.29 -9.95 -1.60
CA VAL A 27 -12.05 -9.12 -0.41
C VAL A 27 -13.37 -8.99 0.35
N SER A 28 -13.36 -9.11 1.69
CA SER A 28 -14.56 -8.86 2.51
C SER A 28 -14.78 -7.37 2.75
N ASP A 29 -15.98 -6.97 3.17
CA ASP A 29 -16.31 -5.56 3.47
C ASP A 29 -15.43 -4.94 4.57
N LYS A 30 -14.75 -5.77 5.36
CA LYS A 30 -13.77 -5.36 6.37
C LYS A 30 -12.34 -5.19 5.82
N LEU A 31 -12.16 -5.28 4.50
CA LEU A 31 -10.85 -5.40 3.85
C LEU A 31 -10.05 -6.61 4.38
N GLU A 32 -10.75 -7.69 4.76
CA GLU A 32 -10.04 -8.91 5.15
C GLU A 32 -9.39 -9.50 3.91
N VAL A 33 -8.06 -9.52 3.97
CA VAL A 33 -7.16 -10.12 3.00
C VAL A 33 -7.54 -11.57 2.81
N ASN A 34 -7.75 -11.99 1.56
CA ASN A 34 -7.77 -13.40 1.22
C ASN A 34 -6.66 -13.72 0.22
N GLU A 35 -6.49 -15.00 -0.12
CA GLU A 35 -5.40 -15.47 -0.98
C GLU A 35 -5.34 -14.77 -2.35
N ALA A 36 -6.44 -14.17 -2.81
CA ALA A 36 -6.45 -13.45 -4.08
C ALA A 36 -5.93 -12.02 -3.98
N ALA A 37 -6.00 -11.35 -2.81
CA ALA A 37 -5.67 -9.95 -2.62
C ALA A 37 -4.82 -9.74 -1.36
N LEU A 38 -3.51 -9.97 -1.49
CA LEU A 38 -2.55 -9.93 -0.40
C LEU A 38 -2.21 -8.49 -0.02
N SER A 39 -2.18 -8.16 1.27
CA SER A 39 -1.60 -6.88 1.70
C SER A 39 -0.12 -6.78 1.31
N LEU A 40 0.29 -5.60 0.83
CA LEU A 40 1.70 -5.27 0.65
C LEU A 40 2.25 -4.70 1.96
N LEU A 41 3.28 -5.36 2.50
CA LEU A 41 3.98 -4.94 3.71
C LEU A 41 4.91 -3.77 3.37
N ASP A 42 5.87 -4.04 2.48
CA ASP A 42 6.90 -3.11 2.05
C ASP A 42 6.94 -2.98 0.53
N ILE A 43 7.40 -1.82 0.07
CA ILE A 43 7.76 -1.57 -1.33
C ILE A 43 9.15 -0.95 -1.31
N TRP A 44 10.09 -1.58 -1.99
CA TRP A 44 11.44 -1.08 -2.19
C TRP A 44 11.64 -0.68 -3.64
N ILE A 45 12.49 0.30 -3.87
CA ILE A 45 12.91 0.70 -5.21
C ILE A 45 14.41 0.52 -5.33
N THR A 46 14.82 -0.26 -6.34
CA THR A 46 16.23 -0.52 -6.65
C THR A 46 16.87 0.69 -7.34
N PRO A 47 18.21 0.77 -7.41
CA PRO A 47 18.90 1.84 -8.15
C PRO A 47 18.62 1.86 -9.65
N ASP A 48 18.18 0.74 -10.23
CA ASP A 48 17.74 0.63 -11.63
C ASP A 48 16.23 0.84 -11.81
N ASP A 49 15.60 1.55 -10.86
CA ASP A 49 14.21 1.99 -10.88
C ASP A 49 13.16 0.86 -10.97
N LYS A 50 13.47 -0.33 -10.43
CA LYS A 50 12.53 -1.47 -10.32
C LYS A 50 11.85 -1.49 -8.96
N LEU A 51 10.62 -1.99 -8.91
CA LEU A 51 9.92 -2.25 -7.67
C LEU A 51 10.18 -3.66 -7.16
N MET A 52 10.46 -3.76 -5.86
CA MET A 52 10.37 -4.99 -5.10
C MET A 52 9.19 -4.86 -4.13
N VAL A 53 8.12 -5.61 -4.37
CA VAL A 53 6.90 -5.57 -3.54
C VAL A 53 6.85 -6.78 -2.62
N VAL A 54 6.72 -6.54 -1.32
CA VAL A 54 6.67 -7.59 -0.30
C VAL A 54 5.22 -7.88 0.05
N CYS A 55 4.76 -9.06 -0.33
CA CYS A 55 3.42 -9.54 -0.08
C CYS A 55 3.33 -10.24 1.28
N ASN A 56 2.26 -10.01 2.02
CA ASN A 56 1.96 -10.72 3.27
C ASN A 56 1.46 -12.15 2.98
N CYS A 57 2.37 -13.03 2.59
CA CYS A 57 2.09 -14.43 2.30
C CYS A 57 3.27 -15.35 2.67
N GLU A 58 3.00 -16.65 2.73
CA GLU A 58 4.00 -17.71 2.98
C GLU A 58 4.05 -18.76 1.86
N ASN A 59 3.01 -18.82 1.01
CA ASN A 59 2.85 -19.89 0.01
C ASN A 59 3.01 -19.41 -1.43
N PHE A 60 3.37 -18.13 -1.64
CA PHE A 60 3.57 -17.54 -2.97
C PHE A 60 4.94 -16.87 -3.05
N PHE A 61 5.49 -16.76 -4.27
CA PHE A 61 6.74 -16.05 -4.54
C PHE A 61 7.98 -16.58 -3.79
N ASP A 62 8.06 -17.90 -3.58
CA ASP A 62 9.24 -18.52 -2.97
C ASP A 62 10.52 -18.31 -3.79
N ARG A 63 10.39 -18.27 -5.13
CA ARG A 63 11.44 -17.92 -6.08
C ARG A 63 11.05 -16.66 -6.88
N PRO A 64 11.30 -15.45 -6.34
CA PRO A 64 11.03 -14.19 -7.01
C PRO A 64 11.76 -14.08 -8.36
N ASP A 65 11.04 -13.59 -9.37
CA ASP A 65 11.63 -13.23 -10.66
C ASP A 65 12.15 -11.78 -10.60
N VAL A 66 13.45 -11.64 -10.32
CA VAL A 66 14.16 -10.35 -10.17
C VAL A 66 14.53 -9.67 -11.50
N SER A 67 14.24 -10.32 -12.63
CA SER A 67 14.52 -9.74 -13.95
C SER A 67 13.51 -8.66 -14.36
N ARG A 68 12.34 -8.63 -13.71
CA ARG A 68 11.19 -7.78 -14.05
C ARG A 68 11.30 -6.37 -13.48
N SER A 69 10.55 -5.44 -14.06
CA SER A 69 10.38 -4.08 -13.52
C SER A 69 9.64 -4.05 -12.18
N ILE A 70 8.84 -5.09 -11.90
CA ILE A 70 8.15 -5.30 -10.63
C ILE A 70 8.37 -6.77 -10.26
N SER A 71 8.98 -7.00 -9.10
CA SER A 71 9.25 -8.32 -8.55
C SER A 71 8.51 -8.48 -7.23
N CYS A 72 7.82 -9.61 -7.07
CA CYS A 72 7.05 -9.92 -5.87
C CYS A 72 7.84 -10.86 -4.96
N PHE A 73 7.80 -10.57 -3.66
CA PHE A 73 8.48 -11.30 -2.61
C PHE A 73 7.47 -11.72 -1.54
N GLN A 74 7.74 -12.83 -0.86
CA GLN A 74 7.03 -13.15 0.38
C GLN A 74 7.71 -12.46 1.57
N LYS A 75 6.95 -12.26 2.65
CA LYS A 75 7.41 -11.55 3.86
C LYS A 75 8.76 -12.03 4.40
N ASN A 76 9.05 -13.33 4.25
CA ASN A 76 10.23 -13.97 4.84
C ASN A 76 11.41 -14.16 3.88
N ASN A 77 11.36 -13.76 2.60
CA ASN A 77 12.49 -13.99 1.68
C ASN A 77 13.14 -12.72 1.12
N ILE A 78 12.53 -11.55 1.27
CA ILE A 78 13.07 -10.29 0.73
C ILE A 78 14.53 -10.01 1.13
N HIS A 79 14.89 -10.32 2.38
CA HIS A 79 16.23 -10.09 2.92
C HIS A 79 17.36 -10.81 2.15
N LYS A 80 17.04 -11.89 1.42
CA LYS A 80 18.01 -12.63 0.60
C LYS A 80 18.35 -11.90 -0.70
N TYR A 81 17.55 -10.91 -1.09
CA TYR A 81 17.64 -10.22 -2.37
C TYR A 81 18.02 -8.75 -2.26
N LEU A 82 17.94 -8.17 -1.07
CA LEU A 82 18.40 -6.81 -0.80
C LEU A 82 19.94 -6.75 -0.87
N LYS A 83 20.46 -5.76 -1.59
CA LYS A 83 21.89 -5.48 -1.75
C LYS A 83 22.37 -4.30 -0.90
N GLY A 84 21.43 -3.52 -0.36
CA GLY A 84 21.68 -2.41 0.57
C GLY A 84 21.60 -1.02 -0.06
N ASP A 85 21.48 -0.93 -1.38
CA ASP A 85 21.31 0.32 -2.13
C ASP A 85 19.84 0.62 -2.50
N GLU A 86 18.93 -0.30 -2.18
CA GLU A 86 17.50 -0.13 -2.38
C GLU A 86 16.90 0.88 -1.39
N LYS A 87 15.91 1.63 -1.86
CA LYS A 87 15.19 2.62 -1.05
C LYS A 87 13.84 2.07 -0.64
N LEU A 88 13.63 1.95 0.67
CA LEU A 88 12.30 1.68 1.22
C LEU A 88 11.39 2.89 0.98
N VAL A 89 10.22 2.64 0.39
CA VAL A 89 9.19 3.67 0.18
C VAL A 89 8.39 3.89 1.47
N LYS A 90 8.32 5.15 1.93
CA LYS A 90 7.55 5.52 3.12
C LYS A 90 6.20 6.16 2.73
N TYR A 91 5.32 6.33 3.72
CA TYR A 91 3.94 6.81 3.54
C TYR A 91 3.84 8.10 2.69
N ASP A 92 4.67 9.10 2.97
CA ASP A 92 4.61 10.41 2.29
C ASP A 92 5.27 10.42 0.90
N ASP A 93 5.80 9.29 0.45
CA ASP A 93 6.56 9.23 -0.79
C ASP A 93 5.71 8.87 -2.01
N VAL A 94 4.41 8.55 -1.87
CA VAL A 94 3.61 8.02 -2.98
C VAL A 94 2.34 8.81 -3.24
N GLU A 95 2.22 9.29 -4.47
CA GLU A 95 1.09 10.09 -4.94
C GLU A 95 0.60 9.62 -6.32
N PHE A 96 -0.70 9.73 -6.55
CA PHE A 96 -1.31 9.56 -7.86
C PHE A 96 -1.47 10.92 -8.54
N ASP A 97 -0.92 11.07 -9.74
CA ASP A 97 -1.12 12.23 -10.61
C ASP A 97 -2.17 11.93 -11.69
N PRO A 98 -3.38 12.53 -11.60
CA PRO A 98 -4.46 12.28 -12.55
C PRO A 98 -4.20 12.86 -13.94
N LYS A 99 -3.27 13.82 -14.08
CA LYS A 99 -2.94 14.43 -15.38
C LYS A 99 -2.04 13.50 -16.21
N THR A 100 -1.07 12.87 -15.56
CA THR A 100 -0.13 11.97 -16.22
C THR A 100 -0.51 10.49 -16.08
N GLU A 101 -1.57 10.19 -15.32
CA GLU A 101 -2.03 8.84 -15.00
C GLU A 101 -0.92 7.95 -14.43
N ASN A 102 -0.11 8.52 -13.54
CA ASN A 102 1.02 7.84 -12.95
C ASN A 102 0.90 7.78 -11.42
N ILE A 103 1.32 6.65 -10.85
CA ILE A 103 1.81 6.62 -9.48
C ILE A 103 3.23 7.18 -9.48
N GLN A 104 3.49 8.15 -8.61
CA GLN A 104 4.75 8.84 -8.47
C GLN A 104 5.36 8.51 -7.12
N PHE A 105 6.61 8.06 -7.12
CA PHE A 105 7.39 7.75 -5.92
C PHE A 105 8.41 8.85 -5.65
N PHE A 106 8.64 9.16 -4.37
CA PHE A 106 9.59 10.17 -3.88
C PHE A 106 9.41 11.55 -4.52
N LYS A 107 8.16 11.94 -4.79
CA LYS A 107 7.84 13.21 -5.47
C LYS A 107 8.21 14.40 -4.58
N LYS A 108 9.27 15.11 -4.96
CA LYS A 108 9.61 16.40 -4.34
C LYS A 108 8.76 17.53 -4.92
N ARG A 109 8.46 18.52 -4.08
CA ARG A 109 7.80 19.77 -4.48
C ARG A 109 8.57 20.42 -5.64
N LEU A 110 7.85 20.79 -6.71
CA LEU A 110 8.36 21.43 -7.94
C LEU A 110 9.37 20.64 -8.79
N ARG A 111 9.69 19.37 -8.46
CA ARG A 111 10.56 18.51 -9.29
C ARG A 111 9.76 17.36 -9.89
N LYS A 112 10.20 16.79 -11.02
CA LYS A 112 9.59 15.55 -11.53
C LYS A 112 9.79 14.41 -10.50
N ALA A 113 8.87 13.45 -10.49
CA ALA A 113 9.06 12.23 -9.71
C ALA A 113 10.29 11.50 -10.25
N PRO A 114 11.24 11.07 -9.39
CA PRO A 114 12.36 10.26 -9.86
C PRO A 114 11.89 8.92 -10.42
N ILE A 115 10.87 8.32 -9.80
CA ILE A 115 10.31 7.03 -10.24
C ILE A 115 8.79 7.18 -10.39
N PHE A 116 8.24 6.63 -11.48
CA PHE A 116 6.80 6.62 -11.70
C PHE A 116 6.35 5.40 -12.50
N PHE A 117 5.11 4.96 -12.25
CA PHE A 117 4.49 3.83 -12.92
C PHE A 117 3.13 4.24 -13.49
N ARG A 118 2.91 3.89 -14.76
CA ARG A 118 1.62 4.14 -15.42
C ARG A 118 0.52 3.35 -14.73
N VAL A 119 -0.54 4.05 -14.35
CA VAL A 119 -1.77 3.46 -13.86
C VAL A 119 -2.54 2.88 -15.05
N GLY A 120 -2.71 1.56 -15.06
CA GLY A 120 -3.47 0.86 -16.09
C GLY A 120 -4.96 1.14 -15.99
N ARG A 121 -5.47 1.39 -14.78
CA ARG A 121 -6.87 1.75 -14.54
C ARG A 121 -7.08 2.54 -13.25
N PHE A 122 -7.93 3.56 -13.33
CA PHE A 122 -8.48 4.27 -12.19
C PHE A 122 -9.96 3.89 -12.02
N TRP A 123 -10.40 3.64 -10.79
CA TRP A 123 -11.78 3.31 -10.43
C TRP A 123 -12.40 4.37 -9.52
N GLY A 124 -13.63 4.78 -9.82
CA GLY A 124 -14.33 5.88 -9.17
C GLY A 124 -14.22 7.20 -9.94
N ASN A 125 -14.47 8.31 -9.27
CA ASN A 125 -14.34 9.66 -9.83
C ASN A 125 -12.88 10.11 -9.78
N LYS A 126 -12.26 10.24 -10.95
CA LYS A 126 -10.87 10.67 -11.05
C LYS A 126 -10.70 12.07 -10.43
N PRO A 127 -9.76 12.26 -9.48
CA PRO A 127 -9.54 13.56 -8.88
C PRO A 127 -8.98 14.56 -9.89
N ARG A 128 -9.20 15.85 -9.65
CA ARG A 128 -8.64 16.94 -10.49
C ARG A 128 -7.21 17.30 -10.13
N LYS A 129 -6.77 16.97 -8.91
CA LYS A 129 -5.45 17.29 -8.37
C LYS A 129 -4.75 16.00 -7.97
N THR A 130 -3.43 16.05 -7.87
CA THR A 130 -2.62 14.98 -7.30
C THR A 130 -3.13 14.60 -5.91
N MET A 131 -3.22 13.30 -5.65
CA MET A 131 -3.69 12.76 -4.37
C MET A 131 -2.70 11.77 -3.80
N LYS A 132 -2.51 11.79 -2.48
CA LYS A 132 -1.70 10.79 -1.78
C LYS A 132 -2.36 9.41 -1.86
N ILE A 133 -1.53 8.37 -1.82
CA ILE A 133 -1.99 7.00 -1.62
C ILE A 133 -2.18 6.74 -0.13
N ASP A 134 -3.24 6.02 0.23
CA ASP A 134 -3.39 5.48 1.59
C ASP A 134 -2.43 4.31 1.77
N TRP A 135 -1.24 4.57 2.34
CA TRP A 135 -0.19 3.55 2.47
C TRP A 135 -0.58 2.38 3.39
N SER A 136 -1.61 2.54 4.22
CA SER A 136 -2.16 1.47 5.03
C SER A 136 -3.02 0.49 4.21
N LYS A 137 -3.42 0.87 2.99
CA LYS A 137 -4.32 0.11 2.11
C LYS A 137 -3.70 -0.07 0.73
N LYS A 138 -2.72 -0.96 0.69
CA LYS A 138 -1.99 -1.36 -0.52
C LYS A 138 -2.00 -2.88 -0.64
N PHE A 139 -2.34 -3.37 -1.82
CA PHE A 139 -2.58 -4.79 -2.05
C PHE A 139 -1.92 -5.27 -3.34
N PHE A 140 -1.63 -6.56 -3.39
CA PHE A 140 -1.24 -7.29 -4.58
C PHE A 140 -2.29 -8.35 -4.86
N ASN A 141 -2.96 -8.23 -6.00
CA ASN A 141 -3.92 -9.23 -6.43
C ASN A 141 -3.22 -10.29 -7.28
N ILE A 142 -3.07 -11.49 -6.73
CA ILE A 142 -2.34 -12.60 -7.38
C ILE A 142 -3.08 -13.06 -8.64
N LYS A 143 -4.40 -13.24 -8.55
CA LYS A 143 -5.21 -13.77 -9.66
C LYS A 143 -5.17 -12.87 -10.90
N LEU A 144 -5.09 -11.56 -10.67
CA LEU A 144 -5.13 -10.55 -11.74
C LEU A 144 -3.76 -9.91 -12.02
N ASN A 145 -2.72 -10.38 -11.32
CA ASN A 145 -1.34 -9.90 -11.44
C ASN A 145 -1.25 -8.37 -11.41
N ARG A 146 -1.79 -7.75 -10.34
CA ARG A 146 -1.89 -6.30 -10.23
C ARG A 146 -1.57 -5.77 -8.84
N ILE A 147 -0.90 -4.62 -8.78
CA ILE A 147 -0.80 -3.80 -7.58
C ILE A 147 -2.04 -2.91 -7.52
N GLU A 148 -2.61 -2.80 -6.33
CA GLU A 148 -3.83 -2.04 -6.08
C GLU A 148 -3.57 -1.02 -4.98
N PHE A 149 -3.72 0.26 -5.32
CA PHE A 149 -3.61 1.37 -4.39
C PHE A 149 -4.97 2.04 -4.18
N ILE A 150 -5.23 2.47 -2.96
CA ILE A 150 -6.42 3.27 -2.64
C ILE A 150 -5.97 4.70 -2.36
N LEU A 151 -6.71 5.70 -2.86
CA LEU A 151 -6.42 7.09 -2.56
C LEU A 151 -6.66 7.39 -1.08
N PHE A 152 -5.81 8.26 -0.53
CA PHE A 152 -5.97 8.75 0.81
C PHE A 152 -7.22 9.66 0.90
N ASN A 153 -8.14 9.31 1.81
CA ASN A 153 -9.34 10.09 2.08
C ASN A 153 -9.20 10.85 3.41
N PRO A 154 -9.09 12.19 3.42
CA PRO A 154 -8.95 12.97 4.65
C PRO A 154 -10.13 12.79 5.63
N LYS A 155 -11.32 12.48 5.13
CA LYS A 155 -12.53 12.29 5.96
C LYS A 155 -12.48 11.03 6.81
N THR A 156 -11.57 10.09 6.55
CA THR A 156 -11.40 8.90 7.40
C THR A 156 -10.56 9.21 8.65
N ILE A 157 -9.67 10.21 8.59
CA ILE A 157 -8.92 10.67 9.77
C ILE A 157 -9.86 11.31 10.81
N SER A 158 -10.84 12.12 10.38
CA SER A 158 -11.75 12.79 11.31
C SER A 158 -12.67 11.85 12.08
N ILE A 159 -12.83 10.60 11.63
CA ILE A 159 -13.58 9.56 12.35
C ILE A 159 -12.70 8.93 13.44
N ASN A 160 -11.40 8.74 13.17
CA ASN A 160 -10.44 8.17 14.12
C ASN A 160 -9.81 9.20 15.08
N LEU A 161 -9.91 10.50 14.78
CA LEU A 161 -9.50 11.61 15.65
C LEU A 161 -10.62 12.17 16.52
N LYS A 162 -11.85 11.63 16.47
CA LYS A 162 -12.76 11.87 17.59
C LYS A 162 -12.08 11.27 18.82
N PRO A 163 -11.73 12.05 19.85
CA PRO A 163 -11.13 11.49 21.04
C PRO A 163 -12.08 10.39 21.52
N LYS A 164 -11.60 9.14 21.58
CA LYS A 164 -12.22 8.16 22.47
C LYS A 164 -12.40 8.91 23.78
N ARG A 165 -13.65 8.99 24.29
CA ARG A 165 -13.95 9.52 25.63
C ARG A 165 -12.80 9.09 26.54
N LYS A 166 -12.16 10.06 27.20
CA LYS A 166 -11.07 9.82 28.17
C LYS A 166 -11.39 8.53 28.92
N GLU A 167 -10.66 7.45 28.65
CA GLU A 167 -10.66 6.33 29.57
C GLU A 167 -10.09 6.91 30.87
N GLU A 168 -10.91 6.90 31.91
CA GLU A 168 -10.59 7.40 33.24
C GLU A 168 -9.41 6.60 33.78
N GLY A 169 -8.19 7.11 33.55
CA GLY A 169 -6.98 6.55 34.10
C GLY A 169 -6.85 6.93 35.57
N TYR A 170 -6.68 5.94 36.44
CA TYR A 170 -6.25 6.17 37.82
C TYR A 170 -4.75 6.43 37.84
N LYS A 171 -4.29 7.44 38.60
CA LYS A 171 -2.87 7.56 38.95
C LYS A 171 -2.58 6.66 40.15
N ILE A 172 -1.59 5.79 39.99
CA ILE A 172 -1.00 5.03 41.09
C ILE A 172 0.16 5.88 41.62
N ASP A 173 0.16 6.18 42.91
CA ASP A 173 1.29 6.87 43.54
C ASP A 173 2.51 5.94 43.69
N SER A 174 3.68 6.50 44.01
CA SER A 174 4.92 5.72 44.18
C SER A 174 4.89 4.73 45.36
N LYS A 175 3.76 4.62 46.07
CA LYS A 175 3.51 3.69 47.16
C LYS A 175 2.40 2.68 46.83
N GLY A 176 1.89 2.65 45.60
CA GLY A 176 0.93 1.65 45.12
C GLY A 176 -0.53 1.93 45.47
N ASN A 177 -0.89 3.12 45.97
CA ASN A 177 -2.28 3.44 46.30
C ASN A 177 -3.00 4.08 45.12
N ILE A 178 -4.21 3.60 44.83
CA ILE A 178 -5.09 4.11 43.76
C ILE A 178 -5.73 5.43 44.24
N GLY A 179 -5.22 6.57 43.76
CA GLY A 179 -5.75 7.89 44.08
C GLY A 179 -6.98 8.27 43.24
N LYS A 180 -7.90 9.03 43.87
CA LYS A 180 -9.25 9.44 43.40
C LYS A 180 -9.39 9.80 41.91
N LYS A 181 -10.57 9.43 41.39
CA LYS A 181 -11.15 9.77 40.09
C LYS A 181 -11.12 11.28 39.83
N ILE A 182 -10.62 11.70 38.66
CA ILE A 182 -10.70 13.10 38.18
C ILE A 182 -12.05 13.30 37.49
#